data_AF-A0A8B9NKM5-F1
#
_entry.id   AF-A0A8B9NKM5-F1
#
_cell.length_a   1.000
_cell.length_b   1.000
_cell.length_c   1.000
_cell.angle_alpha   90.00
_cell.angle_beta   90.00
_cell.angle_gamma   90.00
#
_symmetry.space_group_name_H-M   'P 1'
#
loop_
_entity.id
_entity.type
_entity.pdbx_description
1 polymer ?
#
loop_
_entity_poly.entity_id
_entity_poly.type
_entity_poly.pdbx_seq_one_letter_code
_entity_poly.pdbx_strand_id
1 'polypeptide(L)'
;FGSVIAYASYGARRSDCHRDAVLVAGLNALTSLLATLVVFAVLGARATRRTQNAELVSRALAVGELPETAHPPGNLTALPAPQYSAWLWGLPPALRDALGVTDCRLEEEMNKVMLVTSWTPPGVGIPQTVPPPQTCPTSHPSWWHSWDQGRSGSYLVAAFDDYVATLPLLAVAACEAVAVAWVYGAERFLAAVWEVTGHRPWQIYGPLWRFGSPGAMVALLGASLSQLALHPPTYQAWDRATVRPQAATPHHPPDRPPRRQLRGGGLTPPGPWPSPWG
;
A
#
# COMPACT_ATOMS: atom_id res chain seq x y z
N PHE A 1 2.32 7.83 -22.61
CA PHE A 1 2.06 7.19 -23.93
C PHE A 1 2.91 7.81 -25.04
N GLY A 2 2.91 9.14 -25.25
CA GLY A 2 3.77 9.76 -26.28
C GLY A 2 5.28 9.77 -26.00
N SER A 3 5.73 9.46 -24.78
CA SER A 3 7.15 9.52 -24.41
C SER A 3 8.03 8.54 -25.19
N VAL A 4 7.54 7.33 -25.49
CA VAL A 4 8.28 6.34 -26.28
C VAL A 4 8.40 6.79 -27.73
N ILE A 5 7.35 7.39 -28.29
CA ILE A 5 7.36 7.99 -29.64
C ILE A 5 8.36 9.13 -29.70
N ALA A 6 8.36 10.00 -28.67
CA ALA A 6 9.31 11.10 -28.55
C ALA A 6 10.75 10.62 -28.38
N TYR A 7 11.00 9.57 -27.60
CA TYR A 7 12.32 9.00 -27.43
C TYR A 7 12.83 8.37 -28.75
N ALA A 8 11.96 7.62 -29.43
CA ALA A 8 12.27 7.00 -30.71
C ALA A 8 12.57 8.02 -31.83
N SER A 9 12.02 9.25 -31.75
CA SER A 9 12.25 10.29 -32.76
C SER A 9 13.69 10.83 -32.74
N TYR A 10 14.39 10.73 -31.60
CA TYR A 10 15.81 11.09 -31.49
C TYR A 10 16.76 9.95 -31.90
N GLY A 11 16.23 8.74 -32.17
CA GLY A 11 17.02 7.58 -32.56
C GLY A 11 17.62 7.70 -33.96
N ALA A 12 18.73 6.99 -34.20
CA ALA A 12 19.30 6.89 -35.54
C ALA A 12 18.29 6.25 -36.51
N ARG A 13 18.19 6.78 -37.73
CA ARG A 13 17.19 6.37 -38.74
C ARG A 13 17.27 4.90 -39.19
N ARG A 14 18.29 4.16 -38.77
CA ARG A 14 18.57 2.77 -39.14
C ARG A 14 18.96 1.91 -37.92
N SER A 15 18.30 2.14 -36.78
CA SER A 15 18.44 1.30 -35.58
C SER A 15 17.48 0.10 -35.62
N ASP A 16 17.88 -0.99 -34.98
CA ASP A 16 17.08 -2.22 -34.90
C ASP A 16 16.01 -2.08 -33.79
N CYS A 17 14.95 -1.34 -34.10
CA CYS A 17 13.86 -1.07 -33.16
C CYS A 17 13.10 -2.33 -32.73
N HIS A 18 13.19 -3.42 -33.50
CA HIS A 18 12.60 -4.70 -33.15
C HIS A 18 13.31 -5.32 -31.94
N ARG A 19 14.65 -5.34 -31.95
CA ARG A 19 15.44 -5.85 -30.81
C ARG A 19 15.25 -5.01 -29.57
N ASP A 20 15.24 -3.68 -29.71
CA ASP A 20 15.02 -2.76 -28.60
C ASP A 20 13.63 -2.99 -27.97
N ALA A 21 12.59 -3.12 -28.80
CA ALA A 21 11.23 -3.38 -28.33
C ALA A 21 11.11 -4.73 -27.61
N VAL A 22 11.70 -5.80 -28.15
CA VAL A 22 11.69 -7.14 -27.53
C VAL A 22 12.46 -7.15 -26.22
N LEU A 23 13.61 -6.48 -26.15
CA LEU A 23 14.41 -6.36 -24.93
C LEU A 23 13.68 -5.59 -23.85
N VAL A 24 13.07 -4.44 -24.19
CA VAL A 24 12.29 -3.64 -23.23
C VAL A 24 11.08 -4.41 -22.72
N ALA A 25 10.34 -5.09 -23.61
CA ALA A 25 9.20 -5.91 -23.21
C ALA A 25 9.63 -7.10 -22.31
N GLY A 26 10.73 -7.76 -22.66
CA GLY A 26 11.29 -8.87 -21.88
C GLY A 26 11.78 -8.44 -20.51
N LEU A 27 12.47 -7.31 -20.41
CA LEU A 27 12.89 -6.73 -19.14
C LEU A 27 11.69 -6.37 -18.27
N ASN A 28 10.67 -5.70 -18.82
CA ASN A 28 9.44 -5.36 -18.09
C ASN A 28 8.70 -6.60 -17.58
N ALA A 29 8.67 -7.68 -18.37
CA ALA A 29 8.10 -8.95 -17.95
C ALA A 29 8.91 -9.59 -16.81
N LEU A 30 10.25 -9.63 -16.95
CA LEU A 30 11.14 -10.17 -15.93
C LEU A 30 11.04 -9.40 -14.61
N THR A 31 11.06 -8.06 -14.67
CA THR A 31 10.92 -7.24 -13.46
C THR A 31 9.57 -7.47 -12.79
N SER A 32 8.49 -7.60 -13.56
CA SER A 32 7.16 -7.89 -13.02
C SER A 32 7.11 -9.28 -12.36
N LEU A 33 7.73 -10.28 -12.96
CA LEU A 33 7.82 -11.63 -12.40
C LEU A 33 8.65 -11.66 -11.10
N LEU A 34 9.81 -11.00 -11.09
CA LEU A 34 10.67 -10.89 -9.91
C LEU A 34 9.97 -10.10 -8.79
N ALA A 35 9.32 -8.98 -9.11
CA ALA A 35 8.56 -8.20 -8.14
C ALA A 35 7.42 -9.03 -7.54
N THR A 36 6.70 -9.77 -8.37
CA THR A 36 5.60 -10.65 -7.93
C THR A 36 6.11 -11.77 -7.02
N LEU A 37 7.25 -12.38 -7.35
CA LEU A 37 7.90 -13.38 -6.49
C LEU A 37 8.23 -12.80 -5.10
N VAL A 38 8.82 -11.60 -5.06
CA VAL A 38 9.15 -10.92 -3.81
C VAL A 38 7.90 -10.61 -3.00
N VAL A 39 6.84 -10.08 -3.64
CA VAL A 39 5.56 -9.81 -2.97
C VAL A 39 4.98 -11.09 -2.38
N PHE A 40 4.93 -12.19 -3.13
CA PHE A 40 4.44 -13.46 -2.59
C PHE A 40 5.32 -14.04 -1.48
N ALA A 41 6.65 -13.88 -1.57
CA ALA A 41 7.55 -14.30 -0.50
C ALA A 41 7.30 -13.51 0.80
N VAL A 42 7.12 -12.19 0.70
CA VAL A 42 6.80 -11.34 1.85
C VAL A 42 5.41 -11.66 2.42
N LEU A 43 4.39 -11.82 1.57
CA LEU A 43 3.04 -12.20 1.99
C LEU A 43 3.03 -13.60 2.64
N GLY A 44 3.77 -14.55 2.07
CA GLY A 44 3.94 -15.90 2.62
C GLY A 44 4.64 -15.88 3.98
N ALA A 45 5.75 -15.17 4.12
CA ALA A 45 6.43 -15.01 5.40
C ALA A 45 5.54 -14.37 6.47
N ARG A 46 4.69 -13.40 6.09
CA ARG A 46 3.68 -12.83 6.99
C ARG A 46 2.63 -13.84 7.40
N ALA A 47 2.12 -14.63 6.46
CA ALA A 47 1.15 -15.68 6.76
C ALA A 47 1.74 -16.69 7.76
N THR A 48 2.99 -17.13 7.55
CA THR A 48 3.66 -18.08 8.46
C THR A 48 3.94 -17.49 9.84
N ARG A 49 4.42 -16.25 9.95
CA ARG A 49 4.60 -15.60 11.26
C ARG A 49 3.29 -15.49 12.01
N ARG A 50 2.21 -15.17 11.28
CA ARG A 50 0.88 -15.06 11.87
C ARG A 50 0.36 -16.40 12.40
N THR A 51 0.60 -17.50 11.69
CA THR A 51 0.22 -18.85 12.18
C THR A 51 1.05 -19.28 13.37
N GLN A 52 2.36 -18.99 13.37
CA GLN A 52 3.24 -19.26 14.52
C GLN A 52 2.81 -18.47 15.76
N ASN A 53 2.57 -17.16 15.60
CA ASN A 53 2.09 -16.30 16.67
C ASN A 53 0.73 -16.79 17.20
N ALA A 54 -0.16 -17.23 16.32
CA ALA A 54 -1.45 -17.81 16.72
C ALA A 54 -1.29 -19.08 17.56
N GLU A 55 -0.32 -19.93 17.22
CA GLU A 55 -0.02 -21.16 17.96
C GLU A 55 0.65 -20.88 19.32
N LEU A 56 1.56 -19.91 19.39
CA LEU A 56 2.16 -19.50 20.67
C LEU A 56 1.11 -18.97 21.64
N VAL A 57 0.20 -18.13 21.15
CA VAL A 57 -0.91 -17.60 21.95
C VAL A 57 -1.85 -18.71 22.39
N SER A 58 -2.19 -19.68 21.52
CA SER A 58 -3.07 -20.79 21.90
C SER A 58 -2.45 -21.71 22.94
N ARG A 59 -1.13 -21.94 22.88
CA ARG A 59 -0.38 -22.68 23.91
C ARG A 59 -0.34 -21.93 25.24
N ALA A 60 -0.07 -20.62 25.23
CA ALA A 60 -0.07 -19.80 26.43
C ALA A 60 -1.46 -19.74 27.12
N LEU A 61 -2.53 -19.77 26.31
CA LEU A 61 -3.91 -19.89 26.82
C LEU A 61 -4.15 -21.25 27.50
N ALA A 62 -3.63 -22.34 26.91
CA ALA A 62 -3.81 -23.69 27.45
C ALA A 62 -3.08 -23.90 28.80
N VAL A 63 -1.96 -23.20 29.02
CA VAL A 63 -1.20 -23.24 30.29
C VAL A 63 -1.83 -22.33 31.37
N GLY A 64 -2.77 -21.46 30.99
CA GLY A 64 -3.47 -20.56 31.93
C GLY A 64 -2.66 -19.33 32.34
N GLU A 65 -1.60 -18.99 31.59
CA GLU A 65 -0.73 -17.84 31.90
C GLU A 65 -1.33 -16.49 31.47
N LEU A 66 -2.38 -16.50 30.64
CA LEU A 66 -2.97 -15.29 30.07
C LEU A 66 -4.21 -14.82 30.86
N PRO A 67 -4.28 -13.52 31.23
CA PRO A 67 -5.48 -12.96 31.85
C PRO A 67 -6.68 -13.02 30.89
N GLU A 68 -7.89 -13.09 31.44
CA GLU A 68 -9.14 -13.25 30.68
C GLU A 68 -9.31 -12.17 29.58
N THR A 69 -8.77 -10.98 29.80
CA THR A 69 -8.74 -9.84 28.86
C THR A 69 -7.88 -10.03 27.60
N ALA A 70 -6.99 -11.03 27.57
CA ALA A 70 -6.10 -11.31 26.45
C ALA A 70 -6.66 -12.36 25.47
N HIS A 71 -7.88 -12.86 25.69
CA HIS A 71 -8.48 -13.86 24.81
C HIS A 71 -8.76 -13.27 23.41
N PRO A 72 -8.39 -13.99 22.33
CA PRO A 72 -8.66 -13.54 20.98
C PRO A 72 -10.17 -13.61 20.66
N PRO A 73 -10.69 -12.72 19.79
CA PRO A 73 -12.11 -12.66 19.43
C PRO A 73 -12.61 -13.85 18.59
N GLY A 74 -11.76 -14.84 18.32
CA GLY A 74 -12.06 -16.01 17.51
C GLY A 74 -10.79 -16.77 17.13
N ASN A 75 -10.85 -17.59 16.07
CA ASN A 75 -9.69 -18.31 15.58
C ASN A 75 -8.67 -17.35 14.92
N LEU A 76 -7.51 -17.19 15.56
CA LEU A 76 -6.44 -16.28 15.15
C LEU A 76 -5.97 -16.48 13.70
N THR A 77 -6.03 -17.71 13.19
CA THR A 77 -5.62 -18.07 11.82
C THR A 77 -6.63 -17.66 10.75
N ALA A 78 -7.91 -17.55 11.10
CA ALA A 78 -9.00 -17.20 10.17
C ALA A 78 -9.38 -15.71 10.21
N LEU A 79 -8.87 -14.94 11.18
CA LEU A 79 -9.19 -13.51 11.29
C LEU A 79 -8.65 -12.70 10.08
N PRO A 80 -9.29 -11.61 9.67
CA PRO A 80 -8.68 -10.64 8.74
C PRO A 80 -7.44 -9.98 9.35
N ALA A 81 -6.43 -9.67 8.53
CA ALA A 81 -5.21 -8.97 8.96
C ALA A 81 -5.45 -7.70 9.80
N PRO A 82 -6.38 -6.77 9.44
CA PRO A 82 -6.59 -5.56 10.24
C PRO A 82 -7.19 -5.82 11.62
N GLN A 83 -8.03 -6.87 11.75
CA GLN A 83 -8.61 -7.24 13.04
C GLN A 83 -7.58 -7.92 13.94
N TYR A 84 -6.68 -8.72 13.35
CA TYR A 84 -5.56 -9.33 14.06
C TYR A 84 -4.59 -8.27 14.61
N SER A 85 -4.18 -7.30 13.77
CA SER A 85 -3.30 -6.23 14.22
C SER A 85 -3.95 -5.36 15.29
N ALA A 86 -5.25 -5.05 15.17
CA ALA A 86 -5.97 -4.26 16.16
C ALA A 86 -6.01 -4.97 17.54
N TRP A 87 -6.25 -6.28 17.56
CA TRP A 87 -6.22 -7.07 18.79
C TRP A 87 -4.79 -7.14 19.37
N LEU A 88 -3.79 -7.48 18.57
CA LEU A 88 -2.40 -7.58 19.02
C LEU A 88 -1.91 -6.25 19.62
N TRP A 89 -2.18 -5.14 18.95
CA TRP A 89 -1.81 -3.80 19.42
C TRP A 89 -2.69 -3.29 20.58
N GLY A 90 -3.82 -3.94 20.84
CA GLY A 90 -4.67 -3.70 22.01
C GLY A 90 -4.13 -4.32 23.31
N LEU A 91 -3.21 -5.30 23.24
CA LEU A 91 -2.62 -5.93 24.42
C LEU A 91 -1.64 -4.98 25.15
N PRO A 92 -1.51 -5.04 26.49
CA PRO A 92 -0.48 -4.31 27.22
C PRO A 92 0.94 -4.66 26.71
N PRO A 93 1.88 -3.69 26.64
CA PRO A 93 3.22 -3.91 26.10
C PRO A 93 3.98 -5.02 26.81
N ALA A 94 3.92 -5.08 28.16
CA ALA A 94 4.56 -6.14 28.94
C ALA A 94 4.06 -7.55 28.58
N LEU A 95 2.79 -7.68 28.20
CA LEU A 95 2.20 -8.97 27.81
C LEU A 95 2.60 -9.34 26.38
N ARG A 96 2.68 -8.36 25.46
CA ARG A 96 3.19 -8.58 24.10
C ARG A 96 4.65 -9.05 24.11
N ASP A 97 5.47 -8.40 24.93
CA ASP A 97 6.88 -8.72 25.06
C ASP A 97 7.07 -10.09 25.72
N ALA A 98 6.25 -10.43 26.73
CA ALA A 98 6.24 -11.76 27.35
C ALA A 98 5.79 -12.88 26.39
N LEU A 99 4.84 -12.59 25.49
CA LEU A 99 4.38 -13.54 24.45
C LEU A 99 5.39 -13.71 23.32
N GLY A 100 6.39 -12.82 23.19
CA GLY A 100 7.38 -12.86 22.11
C GLY A 100 6.79 -12.70 20.70
N VAL A 101 5.56 -12.18 20.59
CA VAL A 101 4.83 -12.07 19.33
C VAL A 101 5.28 -10.82 18.57
N THR A 102 6.04 -11.03 17.49
CA THR A 102 6.46 -9.94 16.59
C THR A 102 5.54 -9.83 15.38
N ASP A 103 5.01 -8.64 15.10
CA ASP A 103 4.31 -8.33 13.85
C ASP A 103 5.20 -7.44 12.97
N CYS A 104 5.44 -7.85 11.72
CA CYS A 104 6.32 -7.13 10.80
C CYS A 104 5.50 -6.19 9.91
N ARG A 105 5.42 -4.93 10.34
CA ARG A 105 4.68 -3.88 9.65
C ARG A 105 5.38 -3.49 8.33
N LEU A 106 4.66 -3.56 7.21
CA LEU A 106 5.21 -3.27 5.87
C LEU A 106 5.76 -1.86 5.77
N GLU A 107 5.08 -0.88 6.37
CA GLU A 107 5.49 0.52 6.33
C GLU A 107 6.84 0.74 7.00
N GLU A 108 7.15 0.01 8.07
CA GLU A 108 8.43 0.12 8.76
C GLU A 108 9.58 -0.49 7.94
N GLU A 109 9.34 -1.64 7.31
CA GLU A 109 10.31 -2.27 6.40
C GLU A 109 10.48 -1.49 5.09
N MET A 110 9.41 -0.92 4.56
CA MET A 110 9.43 -0.09 3.36
C MET A 110 10.13 1.25 3.64
N ASN A 111 9.97 1.82 4.84
CA ASN A 111 10.75 2.96 5.30
C ASN A 111 12.25 2.63 5.40
N LYS A 112 12.62 1.41 5.85
CA LYS A 112 14.03 0.96 5.84
C LYS A 112 14.58 0.85 4.41
N VAL A 113 13.81 0.34 3.46
CA VAL A 113 14.21 0.26 2.03
C VAL A 113 14.35 1.65 1.40
N MET A 114 13.43 2.57 1.70
CA MET A 114 13.50 3.96 1.24
C MET A 114 14.71 4.72 1.82
N LEU A 115 15.10 4.40 3.05
CA LEU A 115 16.35 4.91 3.64
C LEU A 115 17.58 4.31 2.96
N VAL A 116 17.53 3.05 2.50
CA VAL A 116 18.60 2.41 1.73
C VAL A 116 18.72 2.99 0.32
N THR A 117 17.64 3.42 -0.34
CA THR A 117 17.77 4.16 -1.62
C THR A 117 18.29 5.59 -1.42
N SER A 118 18.28 6.11 -0.18
CA SER A 118 18.94 7.37 0.18
C SER A 118 20.44 7.23 0.53
N TRP A 119 21.07 6.08 0.26
CA TRP A 119 22.51 5.85 0.48
C TRP A 119 23.36 6.79 -0.39
N THR A 120 23.52 8.01 0.09
CA THR A 120 24.63 8.88 -0.27
C THR A 120 25.86 8.30 0.45
N PRO A 121 26.94 7.95 -0.27
CA PRO A 121 28.11 7.37 0.35
C PRO A 121 28.71 8.31 1.41
N PRO A 122 29.20 7.78 2.54
CA PRO A 122 29.76 8.59 3.62
C PRO A 122 30.99 9.34 3.10
N GLY A 123 30.85 10.67 2.95
CA GLY A 123 31.87 11.55 2.39
C GLY A 123 31.35 12.52 1.33
N VAL A 124 30.18 12.25 0.74
CA VAL A 124 29.48 13.22 -0.12
C VAL A 124 28.45 13.95 0.74
N GLY A 125 28.92 14.98 1.46
CA GLY A 125 28.03 15.93 2.10
C GLY A 125 27.31 16.75 1.03
N ILE A 126 26.15 16.30 0.57
CA ILE A 126 25.20 17.19 -0.08
C ILE A 126 24.68 18.08 1.05
N PRO A 127 24.84 19.41 1.01
CA PRO A 127 24.21 20.28 1.98
C PRO A 127 22.71 19.99 1.94
N GLN A 128 22.10 19.62 3.07
CA GLN A 128 20.63 19.52 3.20
C GLN A 128 19.94 20.90 3.10
N THR A 129 20.63 21.90 2.55
CA THR A 129 20.14 23.26 2.29
C THR A 129 19.82 23.49 0.82
N VAL A 130 19.71 22.44 -0.01
CA VAL A 130 19.00 22.59 -1.28
C VAL A 130 17.51 22.50 -0.93
N PRO A 131 16.77 23.62 -0.84
CA PRO A 131 15.32 23.53 -0.76
C PRO A 131 14.84 22.68 -1.95
N PRO A 132 13.70 21.97 -1.82
CA PRO A 132 13.08 21.31 -2.99
C PRO A 132 13.13 22.32 -4.14
N PRO A 133 13.48 21.90 -5.38
CA PRO A 133 13.60 22.81 -6.50
C PRO A 133 12.38 23.72 -6.44
N GLN A 134 12.62 25.02 -6.25
CA GLN A 134 11.55 26.00 -6.25
C GLN A 134 10.89 25.80 -7.61
N THR A 135 9.77 25.09 -7.57
CA THR A 135 8.89 24.93 -8.69
C THR A 135 8.62 26.35 -9.14
N CYS A 136 8.80 26.59 -10.45
CA CYS A 136 8.50 27.87 -11.08
C CYS A 136 7.22 28.46 -10.46
N PRO A 137 7.12 29.79 -10.26
CA PRO A 137 5.92 30.41 -9.73
C PRO A 137 4.83 30.40 -10.80
N THR A 138 4.33 29.22 -11.14
CA THR A 138 2.98 29.07 -11.65
C THR A 138 2.10 29.03 -10.42
N SER A 139 1.24 30.03 -10.28
CA SER A 139 0.12 30.07 -9.34
C SER A 139 -0.46 28.68 -9.10
N HIS A 140 0.00 27.99 -8.05
CA HIS A 140 -0.60 26.74 -7.65
C HIS A 140 -2.04 27.08 -7.24
N PRO A 141 -3.07 26.43 -7.82
CA PRO A 141 -4.44 26.64 -7.40
C PRO A 141 -4.52 26.42 -5.88
N SER A 142 -5.24 27.28 -5.16
CA SER A 142 -5.42 27.20 -3.70
C SER A 142 -5.83 25.80 -3.21
N TRP A 143 -6.47 25.02 -4.07
CA TRP A 143 -6.81 23.62 -3.85
C TRP A 143 -5.59 22.72 -3.60
N TRP A 144 -4.42 22.97 -4.19
CA TRP A 144 -3.24 22.10 -4.06
C TRP A 144 -2.76 21.95 -2.61
N HIS A 145 -2.84 23.01 -1.80
CA HIS A 145 -2.54 22.94 -0.36
C HIS A 145 -3.55 22.09 0.44
N SER A 146 -4.77 21.91 -0.06
CA SER A 146 -5.79 21.04 0.53
C SER A 146 -5.53 19.56 0.26
N TRP A 147 -4.86 19.24 -0.87
CA TRP A 147 -4.53 17.86 -1.25
C TRP A 147 -3.39 17.27 -0.43
N ASP A 148 -2.42 18.10 -0.03
CA ASP A 148 -1.21 17.65 0.69
C ASP A 148 -1.43 17.51 2.21
N GLN A 149 -2.39 18.24 2.79
CA GLN A 149 -2.58 18.31 4.26
C GLN A 149 -3.85 17.62 4.79
N GLY A 150 -4.76 17.16 3.93
CA GLY A 150 -6.02 16.56 4.35
C GLY A 150 -5.91 15.09 4.74
N ARG A 151 -6.46 14.70 5.91
CA ARG A 151 -6.74 13.28 6.26
C ARG A 151 -7.63 12.56 5.21
N SER A 152 -8.21 13.30 4.27
CA SER A 152 -9.01 12.82 3.15
C SER A 152 -8.26 12.71 1.81
N GLY A 153 -7.01 13.18 1.73
CA GLY A 153 -6.23 13.19 0.48
C GLY A 153 -5.98 11.79 -0.09
N SER A 154 -5.80 10.78 0.77
CA SER A 154 -5.59 9.39 0.34
C SER A 154 -6.78 8.82 -0.44
N TYR A 155 -8.02 9.14 -0.06
CA TYR A 155 -9.22 8.67 -0.77
C TYR A 155 -9.33 9.33 -2.14
N LEU A 156 -8.92 10.59 -2.24
CA LEU A 156 -9.03 11.36 -3.45
C LEU A 156 -7.94 10.97 -4.47
N VAL A 157 -6.73 10.66 -4.00
CA VAL A 157 -5.67 10.05 -4.82
C VAL A 157 -6.10 8.68 -5.33
N ALA A 158 -6.69 7.83 -4.47
CA ALA A 158 -7.21 6.53 -4.89
C ALA A 158 -8.31 6.68 -5.96
N ALA A 159 -9.28 7.57 -5.75
CA ALA A 159 -10.33 7.84 -6.74
C ALA A 159 -9.78 8.40 -8.06
N PHE A 160 -8.74 9.24 -8.01
CA PHE A 160 -8.08 9.74 -9.21
C PHE A 160 -7.39 8.62 -9.99
N ASP A 161 -6.66 7.73 -9.31
CA ASP A 161 -5.95 6.61 -9.94
C ASP A 161 -6.94 5.61 -10.56
N ASP A 162 -8.02 5.28 -9.83
CA ASP A 162 -9.02 4.30 -10.27
C ASP A 162 -9.81 4.76 -11.50
N TYR A 163 -10.14 6.06 -11.60
CA TYR A 163 -11.10 6.55 -12.61
C TYR A 163 -10.53 7.58 -13.60
N VAL A 164 -9.63 8.44 -13.15
CA VAL A 164 -9.20 9.61 -13.93
C VAL A 164 -7.88 9.34 -14.67
N ALA A 165 -6.98 8.56 -14.08
CA ALA A 165 -5.72 8.20 -14.73
C ALA A 165 -5.93 7.10 -15.78
N THR A 166 -6.68 6.04 -15.47
CA THR A 166 -6.74 4.82 -16.27
C THR A 166 -7.61 4.95 -17.54
N LEU A 167 -8.86 5.41 -17.39
CA LEU A 167 -9.84 5.41 -18.48
C LEU A 167 -9.45 6.33 -19.66
N PRO A 168 -9.05 7.60 -19.45
CA PRO A 168 -8.65 8.47 -20.55
C PRO A 168 -7.37 7.99 -21.24
N LEU A 169 -6.40 7.48 -20.49
CA LEU A 169 -5.16 6.93 -21.06
C LEU A 169 -5.46 5.71 -21.94
N LEU A 170 -6.34 4.81 -21.49
CA LEU A 170 -6.76 3.65 -22.25
C LEU A 170 -7.54 4.04 -23.52
N ALA A 171 -8.42 5.05 -23.42
CA ALA A 171 -9.16 5.57 -24.57
C ALA A 171 -8.22 6.17 -25.64
N VAL A 172 -7.24 6.98 -25.23
CA VAL A 172 -6.24 7.55 -26.15
C VAL A 172 -5.43 6.44 -26.82
N ALA A 173 -4.94 5.46 -26.06
CA ALA A 173 -4.18 4.34 -26.60
C ALA A 173 -5.00 3.48 -27.58
N ALA A 174 -6.29 3.27 -27.30
CA ALA A 174 -7.20 2.55 -28.21
C ALA A 174 -7.41 3.32 -29.52
N CYS A 175 -7.61 4.64 -29.45
CA CYS A 175 -7.75 5.49 -30.63
C CYS A 175 -6.46 5.51 -31.47
N GLU A 176 -5.28 5.63 -30.84
CA GLU A 176 -3.99 5.56 -31.53
C GLU A 176 -3.79 4.20 -32.22
N ALA A 177 -4.09 3.09 -31.53
CA ALA A 177 -3.97 1.74 -32.09
C ALA A 177 -4.89 1.53 -33.30
N VAL A 178 -6.15 1.97 -33.21
CA VAL A 178 -7.12 1.90 -34.32
C VAL A 178 -6.70 2.78 -35.50
N ALA A 179 -6.21 4.00 -35.22
CA ALA A 179 -5.72 4.91 -36.25
C ALA A 179 -4.53 4.30 -37.02
N VAL A 180 -3.56 3.70 -36.32
CA VAL A 180 -2.41 3.04 -36.98
C VAL A 180 -2.85 1.78 -37.74
N ALA A 181 -3.70 0.95 -37.14
CA ALA A 181 -4.07 -0.34 -37.71
C ALA A 181 -4.99 -0.24 -38.94
N TRP A 182 -6.01 0.63 -38.91
CA TRP A 182 -7.04 0.70 -39.95
C TRP A 182 -7.03 2.00 -40.76
N VAL A 183 -6.68 3.15 -40.18
CA VAL A 183 -6.66 4.44 -40.93
C VAL A 183 -5.36 4.59 -41.71
N TYR A 184 -4.20 4.42 -41.06
CA TYR A 184 -2.90 4.41 -41.73
C TYR A 184 -2.67 3.10 -42.49
N GLY A 185 -3.08 1.99 -41.89
CA GLY A 185 -3.03 0.64 -42.45
C GLY A 185 -1.84 -0.16 -41.93
N ALA A 186 -2.13 -1.28 -41.25
CA ALA A 186 -1.11 -2.15 -40.64
C ALA A 186 -0.04 -2.64 -41.64
N GLU A 187 -0.43 -3.00 -42.86
CA GLU A 187 0.52 -3.45 -43.89
C GLU A 187 1.49 -2.34 -44.34
N ARG A 188 1.00 -1.10 -44.45
CA ARG A 188 1.84 0.07 -44.77
C ARG A 188 2.81 0.37 -43.64
N PHE A 189 2.35 0.24 -42.40
CA PHE A 189 3.19 0.43 -41.22
C PHE A 189 4.28 -0.63 -41.12
N LEU A 190 3.95 -1.91 -41.33
CA LEU A 190 4.93 -3.00 -41.35
C LEU A 190 5.97 -2.84 -42.47
N ALA A 191 5.54 -2.34 -43.64
CA ALA A 191 6.47 -2.01 -44.73
C ALA A 191 7.45 -0.88 -44.35
N ALA A 192 6.97 0.16 -43.68
CA ALA A 192 7.83 1.24 -43.18
C ALA A 192 8.82 0.74 -42.11
N VAL A 193 8.38 -0.15 -41.21
CA VAL A 193 9.26 -0.77 -40.21
C VAL A 193 10.34 -1.64 -40.86
N TRP A 194 9.99 -2.38 -41.92
CA TRP A 194 10.95 -3.16 -42.71
C TRP A 194 12.01 -2.26 -43.37
N GLU A 195 11.61 -1.10 -43.90
CA GLU A 195 12.54 -0.15 -44.51
C GLU A 195 13.58 0.39 -43.51
N VAL A 196 13.15 0.66 -42.28
CA VAL A 196 14.02 1.16 -41.20
C VAL A 196 14.93 0.08 -40.62
N THR A 197 14.39 -1.14 -40.43
CA THR A 197 15.08 -2.24 -39.69
C THR A 197 15.92 -3.14 -40.61
N GLY A 198 15.57 -3.25 -41.89
CA GLY A 198 16.23 -4.13 -42.87
C GLY A 198 15.96 -5.64 -42.70
N HIS A 199 15.19 -6.07 -41.69
CA HIS A 199 14.84 -7.47 -41.39
C HIS A 199 13.33 -7.71 -41.41
N ARG A 200 12.86 -8.78 -42.08
CA ARG A 200 11.46 -8.90 -42.50
C ARG A 200 10.70 -9.39 -41.27
N PRO A 201 9.72 -8.63 -40.76
CA PRO A 201 8.98 -9.05 -39.59
C PRO A 201 8.29 -10.38 -39.89
N TRP A 202 8.24 -11.25 -38.88
CA TRP A 202 7.58 -12.55 -39.02
C TRP A 202 6.10 -12.38 -39.41
N GLN A 203 5.56 -13.29 -40.21
CA GLN A 203 4.23 -13.10 -40.82
C GLN A 203 3.08 -12.99 -39.81
N ILE A 204 3.30 -13.37 -38.54
CA ILE A 204 2.33 -13.17 -37.47
C ILE A 204 2.02 -11.69 -37.18
N TYR A 205 2.95 -10.77 -37.44
CA TYR A 205 2.79 -9.37 -37.06
C TYR A 205 1.68 -8.68 -37.84
N GLY A 206 1.45 -9.08 -39.09
CA GLY A 206 0.35 -8.58 -39.94
C GLY A 206 -1.03 -8.73 -39.29
N PRO A 207 -1.54 -9.96 -39.11
CA PRO A 207 -2.84 -10.18 -38.46
C PRO A 207 -2.86 -9.71 -37.00
N LEU A 208 -1.76 -9.84 -36.26
CA LEU A 208 -1.68 -9.42 -34.86
C LEU A 208 -1.85 -7.91 -34.68
N TRP A 209 -1.21 -7.09 -35.52
CA TRP A 209 -1.35 -5.63 -35.46
C TRP A 209 -2.63 -5.12 -36.10
N ARG A 210 -3.15 -5.83 -37.11
CA ARG A 210 -4.41 -5.46 -37.75
C ARG A 210 -5.64 -5.74 -36.89
N PHE A 211 -5.65 -6.84 -36.13
CA PHE A 211 -6.83 -7.27 -35.37
C PHE A 211 -6.55 -7.50 -33.89
N GLY A 212 -5.42 -8.13 -33.54
CA GLY A 212 -5.11 -8.49 -32.17
C GLY A 212 -4.96 -7.28 -31.25
N SER A 213 -4.02 -6.38 -31.56
CA SER A 213 -3.73 -5.20 -30.74
C SER A 213 -4.92 -4.23 -30.61
N PRO A 214 -5.53 -3.72 -31.70
CA PRO A 214 -6.67 -2.83 -31.59
C PRO A 214 -7.89 -3.53 -30.96
N GLY A 215 -8.10 -4.82 -31.27
CA GLY A 215 -9.17 -5.62 -30.66
C GLY A 215 -9.02 -5.74 -29.14
N ALA A 216 -7.81 -6.03 -28.66
CA ALA A 216 -7.53 -6.10 -27.23
C ALA A 216 -7.72 -4.74 -26.52
N MET A 217 -7.27 -3.64 -27.13
CA MET A 217 -7.44 -2.29 -26.56
C MET A 217 -8.92 -1.89 -26.48
N VAL A 218 -9.70 -2.13 -27.54
CA VAL A 218 -11.14 -1.85 -27.55
C VAL A 218 -11.89 -2.76 -26.58
N ALA A 219 -11.51 -4.04 -26.47
CA ALA A 219 -12.11 -4.97 -25.51
C ALA A 219 -11.86 -4.54 -24.06
N LEU A 220 -10.62 -4.13 -23.72
CA LEU A 220 -10.30 -3.61 -22.40
C LEU A 220 -11.08 -2.33 -22.10
N LEU A 221 -11.12 -1.37 -23.03
CA LEU A 221 -11.88 -0.14 -22.86
C LEU A 221 -13.39 -0.44 -22.67
N GLY A 222 -13.94 -1.33 -23.48
CA GLY A 222 -15.35 -1.75 -23.38
C GLY A 222 -15.65 -2.46 -22.05
N ALA A 223 -14.76 -3.32 -21.57
CA ALA A 223 -14.89 -3.97 -20.27
C ALA A 223 -14.82 -2.97 -19.12
N SER A 224 -13.91 -2.00 -19.17
CA SER A 224 -13.79 -0.96 -18.14
C SER A 224 -15.02 -0.04 -18.12
N LEU A 225 -15.56 0.33 -19.29
CA LEU A 225 -16.79 1.12 -19.38
C LEU A 225 -18.02 0.34 -18.92
N SER A 226 -18.10 -0.96 -19.24
CA SER A 226 -19.21 -1.79 -18.78
C SER A 226 -19.18 -2.01 -17.27
N GLN A 227 -17.99 -2.22 -16.69
CA GLN A 227 -17.81 -2.28 -15.24
C GLN A 227 -18.23 -0.97 -14.57
N LEU A 228 -17.87 0.19 -15.14
CA LEU A 228 -18.27 1.48 -14.61
C LEU A 228 -19.79 1.74 -14.72
N ALA A 229 -20.44 1.21 -15.76
CA ALA A 229 -21.88 1.34 -15.94
C ALA A 229 -22.67 0.41 -15.01
N LEU A 230 -22.16 -0.79 -14.73
CA LEU A 230 -22.84 -1.80 -13.91
C LEU A 230 -22.54 -1.64 -12.41
N HIS A 231 -21.37 -1.13 -12.05
CA HIS A 231 -20.97 -0.89 -10.67
C HIS A 231 -20.74 0.61 -10.46
N PRO A 232 -21.62 1.31 -9.72
CA PRO A 232 -21.41 2.72 -9.42
C PRO A 232 -20.06 2.90 -8.71
N PRO A 233 -19.31 3.98 -9.00
CA PRO A 233 -17.99 4.20 -8.44
C PRO A 233 -18.11 4.32 -6.91
N THR A 234 -17.48 3.38 -6.22
CA THR A 234 -17.45 3.34 -4.75
C THR A 234 -16.00 3.33 -4.30
N TYR A 235 -15.69 4.10 -3.27
CA TYR A 235 -14.38 4.11 -2.64
C TYR A 235 -14.51 3.67 -1.18
N GLN A 236 -13.50 2.97 -0.65
CA GLN A 236 -13.50 2.59 0.75
C GLN A 236 -13.17 3.81 1.61
N ALA A 237 -14.11 4.25 2.46
CA ALA A 237 -13.91 5.32 3.42
C ALA A 237 -13.79 4.74 4.84
N TRP A 238 -12.85 5.26 5.63
CA TRP A 238 -12.78 4.91 7.05
C TRP A 238 -13.86 5.66 7.83
N ASP A 239 -14.72 4.92 8.53
CA ASP A 239 -15.76 5.46 9.42
C ASP A 239 -15.48 5.07 10.88
N ARG A 240 -15.57 6.05 11.78
CA ARG A 240 -15.42 5.84 13.23
C ARG A 240 -16.58 5.06 13.83
N ALA A 241 -17.78 5.15 13.26
CA ALA A 241 -18.99 4.57 13.83
C ALA A 241 -19.11 3.05 13.56
N THR A 242 -18.48 2.55 12.50
CA THR A 242 -18.44 1.11 12.16
C THR A 242 -17.42 0.34 12.99
N VAL A 243 -16.42 1.03 13.56
CA VAL A 243 -15.56 0.48 14.59
C VAL A 243 -16.34 0.47 15.90
N ARG A 244 -17.12 -0.59 16.15
CA ARG A 244 -17.66 -0.81 17.49
C ARG A 244 -16.47 -0.89 18.45
N PRO A 245 -16.29 0.03 19.41
CA PRO A 245 -15.45 -0.31 20.56
C PRO A 245 -16.07 -1.58 21.13
N GLN A 246 -15.30 -2.66 21.26
CA GLN A 246 -15.72 -3.74 22.14
C GLN A 246 -16.06 -3.05 23.46
N ALA A 247 -17.34 -3.07 23.82
CA ALA A 247 -17.81 -2.43 25.04
C ALA A 247 -16.93 -2.95 26.14
N ALA A 248 -16.14 -2.06 26.76
CA ALA A 248 -15.47 -2.36 28.00
C ALA A 248 -16.55 -2.93 28.90
N THR A 249 -16.46 -4.23 29.19
CA THR A 249 -17.29 -4.86 30.20
C THR A 249 -17.19 -3.97 31.44
N PRO A 250 -18.31 -3.55 32.05
CA PRO A 250 -18.23 -2.71 33.22
C PRO A 250 -17.46 -3.50 34.27
N HIS A 251 -16.24 -3.05 34.59
CA HIS A 251 -15.50 -3.59 35.72
C HIS A 251 -16.38 -3.37 36.95
N HIS A 252 -17.02 -4.44 37.41
CA HIS A 252 -17.60 -4.47 38.74
C HIS A 252 -16.44 -4.15 39.70
N PRO A 253 -16.55 -3.13 40.56
CA PRO A 253 -15.49 -2.86 41.52
C PRO A 253 -15.33 -4.11 42.41
N PRO A 254 -14.08 -4.50 42.72
CA PRO A 254 -13.86 -5.69 43.54
C PRO A 254 -14.54 -5.53 44.89
N ASP A 255 -15.32 -6.55 45.28
CA ASP A 255 -15.94 -6.64 46.59
C ASP A 255 -14.88 -6.41 47.67
N ARG A 256 -15.07 -5.35 48.45
CA ARG A 256 -14.24 -5.11 49.63
C ARG A 256 -14.41 -6.30 50.59
N PRO A 257 -13.32 -6.94 51.05
CA PRO A 257 -13.43 -7.95 52.09
C PRO A 257 -14.01 -7.31 53.38
N PRO A 258 -14.76 -8.08 54.19
CA PRO A 258 -15.47 -7.54 55.35
C PRO A 258 -14.49 -6.91 56.34
N ARG A 259 -14.75 -5.64 56.69
CA ARG A 259 -14.01 -4.89 57.71
C ARG A 259 -14.06 -5.67 59.03
N ARG A 260 -12.90 -6.17 59.46
CA ARG A 260 -12.67 -6.65 60.82
C ARG A 260 -12.96 -5.46 61.77
N GLN A 261 -14.05 -5.55 62.53
CA GLN A 261 -14.36 -4.60 63.59
C GLN A 261 -13.26 -4.65 64.65
N LEU A 262 -12.32 -3.71 64.60
CA LEU A 262 -11.47 -3.40 65.75
C LEU A 262 -12.31 -2.53 66.69
N ARG A 263 -12.71 -3.17 67.78
CA ARG A 263 -13.44 -2.64 68.94
C ARG A 263 -12.71 -1.41 69.48
N GLY A 264 -13.49 -0.39 69.83
CA GLY A 264 -13.02 0.95 70.18
C GLY A 264 -12.00 1.01 71.33
N GLY A 265 -11.01 1.86 71.13
CA GLY A 265 -10.22 2.53 72.16
C GLY A 265 -9.97 3.95 71.65
N GLY A 266 -10.65 4.94 72.24
CA GLY A 266 -10.47 6.35 71.89
C GLY A 266 -9.12 6.88 72.34
N LEU A 267 -8.63 7.94 71.69
CA LEU A 267 -7.71 8.96 72.23
C LEU A 267 -7.58 10.13 71.23
N THR A 268 -8.17 11.26 71.64
CA THR A 268 -7.83 12.70 71.47
C THR A 268 -7.13 13.26 70.22
N PRO A 269 -7.54 14.46 69.74
CA PRO A 269 -6.89 15.14 68.61
C PRO A 269 -5.51 15.71 68.99
N PRO A 270 -4.56 15.81 68.04
CA PRO A 270 -3.23 16.36 68.30
C PRO A 270 -3.27 17.90 68.42
N GLY A 271 -2.62 18.42 69.46
CA GLY A 271 -2.38 19.84 69.69
C GLY A 271 -1.30 20.44 68.77
N PRO A 272 -1.08 21.77 68.81
CA PRO A 272 -0.30 22.50 67.82
C PRO A 272 1.23 22.33 68.00
N TRP A 273 1.93 22.42 66.87
CA TRP A 273 3.38 22.33 66.72
C TRP A 273 4.14 23.37 67.56
N PRO A 274 5.20 22.99 68.30
CA PRO A 274 6.13 23.96 68.85
C PRO A 274 7.22 24.34 67.82
N SER A 275 7.54 25.63 67.81
CA SER A 275 8.52 26.32 66.98
C SER A 275 9.96 26.16 67.54
N PRO A 276 10.99 26.60 66.79
CA PRO A 276 12.37 26.11 66.91
C PRO A 276 13.20 26.86 67.96
N TRP A 277 14.35 26.26 68.31
CA TRP A 277 15.37 26.66 69.30
C TRP A 277 15.16 26.13 70.72
N GLY A 278 16.01 25.17 71.09
CA GLY A 278 16.08 24.51 72.40
C GLY A 278 16.79 23.17 72.27
#